data_AF-A0A2V7ILT3-F1
#
_entry.id   AF-A0A2V7ILT3-F1
#
_cell.length_a   1.000
_cell.length_b   1.000
_cell.length_c   1.000
_cell.angle_alpha   90.00
_cell.angle_beta   90.00
_cell.angle_gamma   90.00
#
_symmetry.space_group_name_H-M   'P 1'
#
loop_
_entity.id
_entity.type
_entity.pdbx_description
1 polymer ?
#
loop_
_entity_poly.entity_id
_entity_poly.type
_entity_poly.pdbx_seq_one_letter_code
_entity_poly.pdbx_strand_id
1 'polypeptide(L)'
;MLLIALLALQAPLDQGTFVVRDDTAEIAREAFRLSSVRVGLNGTGWALAATTRYDRVRPIVSLAPILTVQSDSQPLSLEFEVADPREPLRILGQSARGRFTVRMLGRRSERAREFPVAGRTVVLDDSVYTLYVFAAWEARLQPVEVTALVPRAGRRETLSIQDVGTTATTLNRDSAALRHITVTGGANQLVHLWLDASGHLVKVEIPSRRLRVERLPAA
;
A
#
# COMPACT_ATOMS: atom_id res chain seq x y z
N MET A 1 -10.25 -14.80 7.52
CA MET A 1 -10.59 -14.70 8.96
C MET A 1 -9.47 -15.16 9.89
N LEU A 2 -8.84 -16.33 9.72
CA LEU A 2 -7.77 -16.81 10.62
C LEU A 2 -6.53 -15.89 10.68
N LEU A 3 -6.13 -15.29 9.55
CA LEU A 3 -4.95 -14.43 9.48
C LEU A 3 -5.14 -13.08 10.21
N ILE A 4 -6.35 -12.50 10.14
CA ILE A 4 -6.71 -11.26 10.86
C ILE A 4 -6.61 -11.48 12.38
N ALA A 5 -7.09 -12.64 12.86
CA ALA A 5 -7.03 -12.98 14.29
C ALA A 5 -5.58 -13.13 14.78
N LEU A 6 -4.68 -13.71 13.98
CA LEU A 6 -3.26 -13.82 14.34
C LEU A 6 -2.56 -12.44 14.39
N LEU A 7 -2.86 -11.55 13.44
CA LEU A 7 -2.27 -10.20 13.40
C LEU A 7 -2.67 -9.33 14.61
N ALA A 8 -3.85 -9.59 15.18
CA ALA A 8 -4.34 -8.88 16.36
C ALA A 8 -3.59 -9.25 17.65
N LEU A 9 -2.95 -10.43 17.70
CA LEU A 9 -2.26 -10.94 18.89
C LEU A 9 -0.79 -10.51 18.99
N GLN A 10 -0.19 -10.04 17.89
CA GLN A 10 1.19 -9.57 17.87
C GLN A 10 1.25 -8.06 18.04
N ALA A 11 2.22 -7.55 18.81
CA ALA A 11 2.48 -6.11 18.85
C ALA A 11 2.80 -5.61 17.43
N PRO A 12 2.10 -4.55 16.94
CA PRO A 12 2.33 -4.05 15.61
C PRO A 12 3.69 -3.36 15.53
N LEU A 13 4.38 -3.52 14.40
CA LEU A 13 5.55 -2.70 14.07
C LEU A 13 5.13 -1.25 13.84
N ASP A 14 4.00 -1.06 13.15
CA ASP A 14 3.38 0.24 12.95
C ASP A 14 1.86 0.08 12.83
N GLN A 15 1.10 1.09 13.27
CA GLN A 15 -0.34 1.13 13.10
C GLN A 15 -0.85 2.57 13.13
N GLY A 16 -1.89 2.87 12.37
CA GLY A 16 -2.43 4.21 12.36
C GLY A 16 -3.68 4.35 11.51
N THR A 17 -4.12 5.60 11.38
CA THR A 17 -5.20 5.99 10.48
C THR A 17 -4.73 7.14 9.61
N PHE A 18 -4.84 6.98 8.29
CA PHE A 18 -4.70 8.06 7.33
C PHE A 18 -6.06 8.71 7.03
N VAL A 19 -6.05 10.01 6.80
CA VAL A 19 -7.14 10.74 6.15
C VAL A 19 -6.74 11.01 4.72
N VAL A 20 -7.60 10.60 3.77
CA VAL A 20 -7.42 10.83 2.34
C VAL A 20 -8.23 12.06 1.95
N ARG A 21 -7.56 13.05 1.37
CA ARG A 21 -8.15 14.30 0.91
C ARG A 21 -7.94 14.47 -0.59
N ASP A 22 -8.99 14.83 -1.31
CA ASP A 22 -8.90 15.45 -2.64
C ASP A 22 -8.93 16.95 -2.43
N ASP A 23 -7.81 17.60 -2.73
CA ASP A 23 -7.50 18.97 -2.36
C ASP A 23 -7.65 19.18 -0.85
N THR A 24 -8.76 19.77 -0.40
CA THR A 24 -9.06 20.04 1.01
C THR A 24 -10.17 19.14 1.56
N ALA A 25 -10.92 18.46 0.70
CA ALA A 25 -12.08 17.67 1.09
C ALA A 25 -11.65 16.26 1.50
N GLU A 26 -11.98 15.86 2.73
CA GLU A 26 -11.84 14.47 3.14
C GLU A 26 -12.80 13.59 2.32
N ILE A 27 -12.25 12.56 1.67
CA ILE A 27 -13.00 11.61 0.84
C ILE A 27 -12.97 10.18 1.37
N ALA A 28 -11.96 9.84 2.19
CA ALA A 28 -11.84 8.52 2.80
C ALA A 28 -10.96 8.54 4.05
N ARG A 29 -11.06 7.45 4.81
CA ARG A 29 -10.14 7.11 5.90
C ARG A 29 -9.57 5.73 5.69
N GLU A 30 -8.31 5.56 6.03
CA GLU A 30 -7.60 4.29 5.91
C GLU A 30 -6.95 3.92 7.24
N ALA A 31 -7.49 2.90 7.91
CA ALA A 31 -6.87 2.32 9.09
C ALA A 31 -5.92 1.20 8.66
N PHE A 32 -4.76 1.07 9.29
CA PHE A 32 -3.80 0.03 8.95
C PHE A 32 -3.05 -0.51 10.18
N ARG A 33 -2.52 -1.72 10.01
CA ARG A 33 -1.63 -2.40 10.95
C ARG A 33 -0.56 -3.15 10.17
N LEU A 34 0.70 -2.88 10.49
CA LEU A 34 1.87 -3.56 9.99
C LEU A 34 2.46 -4.42 11.13
N SER A 35 2.66 -5.71 10.88
CA SER A 35 3.16 -6.65 11.88
C SER A 35 4.27 -7.54 11.32
N SER A 36 5.12 -8.05 12.21
CA SER A 36 6.06 -9.13 11.90
C SER A 36 5.35 -10.46 11.85
N VAL A 37 5.61 -11.25 10.81
CA VAL A 37 5.05 -12.59 10.64
C VAL A 37 6.13 -13.59 10.31
N ARG A 38 5.90 -14.85 10.70
CA ARG A 38 6.75 -15.96 10.26
C ARG A 38 6.40 -16.33 8.83
N VAL A 39 7.42 -16.47 8.00
CA VAL A 39 7.32 -16.89 6.60
C VAL A 39 8.18 -18.13 6.41
N GLY A 40 7.57 -19.24 6.00
CA GLY A 40 8.27 -20.51 5.90
C GLY A 40 8.74 -21.03 7.27
N LEU A 41 9.74 -21.92 7.27
CA LEU A 41 10.19 -22.60 8.49
C LEU A 41 10.99 -21.66 9.42
N ASN A 42 11.87 -20.82 8.87
CA ASN A 42 12.79 -19.96 9.64
C ASN A 42 12.82 -18.50 9.16
N GLY A 43 11.94 -18.10 8.23
CA GLY A 43 11.93 -16.75 7.69
C GLY A 43 11.05 -15.80 8.51
N THR A 44 11.43 -14.52 8.52
CA THR A 44 10.56 -13.43 8.97
C THR A 44 10.17 -12.62 7.74
N GLY A 45 8.91 -12.21 7.69
CA GLY A 45 8.39 -11.28 6.71
C GLY A 45 7.41 -10.34 7.37
N TRP A 46 6.74 -9.52 6.57
CA TRP A 46 5.88 -8.46 7.06
C TRP A 46 4.47 -8.65 6.53
N ALA A 47 3.48 -8.39 7.37
CA ALA A 47 2.07 -8.41 6.99
C ALA A 47 1.46 -7.03 7.24
N LEU A 48 0.89 -6.44 6.18
CA LEU A 48 0.16 -5.18 6.23
C LEU A 48 -1.32 -5.47 5.99
N ALA A 49 -2.14 -5.21 6.99
CA ALA A 49 -3.59 -5.21 6.87
C ALA A 49 -4.09 -3.76 6.88
N ALA A 50 -4.96 -3.42 5.94
CA ALA A 50 -5.56 -2.09 5.85
C ALA A 50 -7.06 -2.18 5.59
N THR A 51 -7.78 -1.13 5.98
CA THR A 51 -9.18 -0.91 5.61
C THR A 51 -9.33 0.54 5.19
N THR A 52 -9.52 0.77 3.89
CA THR A 52 -9.86 2.08 3.34
C THR A 52 -11.35 2.19 3.10
N ARG A 53 -11.99 3.17 3.73
CA ARG A 53 -13.43 3.40 3.63
C ARG A 53 -13.69 4.73 2.93
N TYR A 54 -14.27 4.66 1.74
CA TYR A 54 -14.79 5.79 0.98
C TYR A 54 -16.29 5.91 1.27
N ASP A 55 -16.65 6.71 2.27
CA ASP A 55 -18.04 6.86 2.73
C ASP A 55 -18.62 8.27 2.62
N ARG A 56 -17.82 9.22 2.15
CA ARG A 56 -18.20 10.62 1.95
C ARG A 56 -19.04 10.84 0.69
N VAL A 57 -18.99 9.89 -0.26
CA VAL A 57 -19.81 9.85 -1.47
C VAL A 57 -20.50 8.48 -1.55
N ARG A 58 -21.73 8.43 -2.08
CA ARG A 58 -22.47 7.17 -2.29
C ARG A 58 -22.17 6.59 -3.68
N PRO A 59 -22.09 5.25 -3.82
CA PRO A 59 -22.18 4.24 -2.77
C PRO A 59 -20.94 4.24 -1.87
N ILE A 60 -21.11 3.75 -0.64
CA ILE A 60 -19.95 3.49 0.23
C ILE A 60 -19.15 2.34 -0.39
N VAL A 61 -17.84 2.54 -0.53
CA VAL A 61 -16.90 1.50 -0.95
C VAL A 61 -15.89 1.25 0.17
N SER A 62 -15.64 -0.02 0.48
CA SER A 62 -14.60 -0.42 1.44
C SER A 62 -13.58 -1.34 0.76
N LEU A 63 -12.31 -1.04 0.96
CA LEU A 63 -11.17 -1.75 0.41
C LEU A 63 -10.34 -2.32 1.56
N ALA A 64 -10.22 -3.63 1.64
CA ALA A 64 -9.53 -4.30 2.74
C ALA A 64 -8.46 -5.28 2.24
N PRO A 65 -7.25 -4.81 1.89
CA PRO A 65 -6.13 -5.69 1.59
C PRO A 65 -5.42 -6.18 2.84
N ILE A 66 -4.95 -7.42 2.76
CA ILE A 66 -3.96 -8.03 3.63
C ILE A 66 -2.85 -8.53 2.71
N LEU A 67 -1.71 -7.82 2.73
CA LEU A 67 -0.53 -8.14 1.95
C LEU A 67 0.52 -8.71 2.87
N THR A 68 1.05 -9.88 2.53
CA THR A 68 2.24 -10.43 3.16
C THR A 68 3.41 -10.34 2.20
N VAL A 69 4.55 -9.88 2.69
CA VAL A 69 5.81 -9.76 1.94
C VAL A 69 6.95 -10.48 2.66
N GLN A 70 7.98 -10.85 1.92
CA GLN A 70 9.26 -11.30 2.48
C GLN A 70 9.99 -10.13 3.17
N SER A 71 11.09 -10.44 3.86
CA SER A 71 11.94 -9.43 4.50
C SER A 71 12.55 -8.42 3.53
N ASP A 72 12.64 -8.76 2.24
CA ASP A 72 13.11 -7.92 1.13
C ASP A 72 11.96 -7.23 0.37
N SER A 73 10.77 -7.13 0.99
CA SER A 73 9.55 -6.54 0.43
C SER A 73 8.90 -7.30 -0.74
N GLN A 74 9.46 -8.44 -1.19
CA GLN A 74 8.84 -9.21 -2.27
C GLN A 74 7.46 -9.73 -1.87
N PRO A 75 6.42 -9.60 -2.73
CA PRO A 75 5.08 -10.06 -2.39
C PRO A 75 5.05 -11.58 -2.25
N LEU A 76 4.40 -12.07 -1.19
CA LEU A 76 4.17 -13.50 -0.95
C LEU A 76 2.72 -13.87 -1.19
N SER A 77 1.80 -13.11 -0.58
CA SER A 77 0.38 -13.36 -0.67
C SER A 77 -0.41 -12.07 -0.54
N LEU A 78 -1.56 -12.05 -1.20
CA LEU A 78 -2.54 -10.97 -1.10
C LEU A 78 -3.92 -11.58 -0.89
N GLU A 79 -4.63 -11.11 0.14
CA GLU A 79 -6.08 -11.24 0.23
C GLU A 79 -6.65 -9.83 0.18
N PHE A 80 -7.49 -9.52 -0.79
CA PHE A 80 -8.04 -8.17 -0.92
C PHE A 80 -9.53 -8.25 -1.19
N GLU A 81 -10.30 -7.81 -0.19
CA GLU A 81 -11.74 -7.67 -0.26
C GLU A 81 -12.11 -6.26 -0.74
N VAL A 82 -12.91 -6.20 -1.80
CA VAL A 82 -13.49 -4.98 -2.36
C VAL A 82 -14.99 -5.04 -2.15
N ALA A 83 -15.46 -4.36 -1.12
CA ALA A 83 -16.88 -4.19 -0.84
C ALA A 83 -17.40 -2.94 -1.55
N ASP A 84 -17.55 -3.04 -2.87
CA ASP A 84 -18.32 -2.11 -3.69
C ASP A 84 -19.72 -2.73 -3.95
N PRO A 85 -20.83 -2.07 -3.60
CA PRO A 85 -22.17 -2.59 -3.85
C PRO A 85 -22.44 -2.92 -5.32
N ARG A 86 -21.83 -2.17 -6.25
CA ARG A 86 -21.99 -2.32 -7.70
C ARG A 86 -21.18 -3.49 -8.24
N GLU A 87 -19.95 -3.64 -7.77
CA GLU A 87 -19.01 -4.65 -8.27
C GLU A 87 -18.16 -5.21 -7.12
N PRO A 88 -18.73 -6.06 -6.24
CA PRO A 88 -17.94 -6.65 -5.18
C PRO A 88 -16.98 -7.67 -5.77
N LEU A 89 -15.76 -7.65 -5.25
CA LEU A 89 -14.64 -8.41 -5.77
C LEU A 89 -13.77 -8.93 -4.63
N ARG A 90 -13.32 -10.17 -4.73
CA ARG A 90 -12.24 -10.70 -3.89
C ARG A 90 -11.04 -11.02 -4.76
N ILE A 91 -9.88 -10.51 -4.38
CA ILE A 91 -8.62 -10.72 -5.11
C ILE A 91 -7.70 -11.55 -4.23
N LEU A 92 -7.20 -12.65 -4.78
CA LEU A 92 -6.26 -13.56 -4.13
C LEU A 92 -4.96 -13.57 -4.92
N GLY A 93 -3.88 -13.11 -4.32
CA GLY A 93 -2.53 -13.16 -4.89
C GLY A 93 -1.68 -14.20 -4.17
N GLN A 94 -0.84 -14.92 -4.91
CA GLN A 94 0.14 -15.86 -4.36
C GLN A 94 1.41 -15.86 -5.21
N SER A 95 2.56 -15.85 -4.55
CA SER A 95 3.86 -16.05 -5.16
C SER A 95 4.19 -17.53 -5.29
N ALA A 96 4.57 -17.95 -6.48
CA ALA A 96 5.12 -19.28 -6.75
C ALA A 96 6.10 -19.22 -7.93
N ARG A 97 7.28 -19.81 -7.77
CA ARG A 97 8.27 -20.03 -8.86
C ARG A 97 8.59 -18.76 -9.69
N GLY A 98 8.83 -17.63 -9.00
CA GLY A 98 9.16 -16.35 -9.66
C GLY A 98 7.99 -15.65 -10.35
N ARG A 99 6.76 -16.04 -10.03
CA ARG A 99 5.53 -15.41 -10.52
C ARG A 99 4.61 -15.07 -9.37
N PHE A 100 3.85 -14.00 -9.52
CA PHE A 100 2.73 -13.66 -8.65
C PHE A 100 1.44 -13.89 -9.42
N THR A 101 0.70 -14.92 -9.03
CA THR A 101 -0.58 -15.26 -9.65
C THR A 101 -1.70 -14.58 -8.88
N VAL A 102 -2.51 -13.81 -9.58
CA VAL A 102 -3.66 -13.08 -9.05
C VAL A 102 -4.95 -13.69 -9.60
N ARG A 103 -5.83 -14.14 -8.70
CA ARG A 103 -7.19 -14.59 -9.00
C ARG A 103 -8.18 -13.54 -8.52
N MET A 104 -9.03 -13.09 -9.42
CA MET A 104 -10.10 -12.11 -9.20
C MET A 104 -11.44 -12.84 -9.23
N LEU A 105 -12.13 -12.84 -8.09
CA LEU A 105 -13.39 -13.53 -7.84
C LEU A 105 -14.50 -12.50 -7.69
N GLY A 106 -15.25 -12.26 -8.77
CA GLY A 106 -16.44 -11.42 -8.76
C GLY A 106 -17.71 -12.24 -8.61
N ARG A 107 -18.88 -11.59 -8.55
CA ARG A 107 -20.18 -12.27 -8.35
C ARG A 107 -20.47 -13.41 -9.35
N ARG A 108 -20.05 -13.25 -10.60
CA ARG A 108 -20.37 -14.15 -11.72
C ARG A 108 -19.17 -14.47 -12.61
N SER A 109 -17.98 -14.06 -12.21
CA SER A 109 -16.77 -14.18 -13.02
C SER A 109 -15.59 -14.51 -12.15
N GLU A 110 -14.76 -15.42 -12.63
CA GLU A 110 -13.41 -15.62 -12.14
C GLU A 110 -12.42 -15.30 -13.26
N ARG A 111 -11.36 -14.56 -12.92
CA ARG A 111 -10.26 -14.26 -13.83
C ARG A 111 -8.95 -14.51 -13.13
N ALA A 112 -7.98 -15.05 -13.85
CA ALA A 112 -6.62 -15.21 -13.35
C ALA A 112 -5.65 -14.42 -14.22
N ARG A 113 -4.63 -13.85 -13.61
CA ARG A 113 -3.51 -13.19 -14.29
C ARG A 113 -2.23 -13.52 -13.55
N GLU A 114 -1.19 -13.85 -14.31
CA GLU A 114 0.14 -14.04 -13.75
C GLU A 114 1.02 -12.84 -14.08
N PHE A 115 1.78 -12.41 -13.08
CA PHE A 115 2.80 -11.39 -13.24
C PHE A 115 4.17 -12.02 -12.99
N PRO A 116 5.13 -11.87 -13.92
CA PRO A 116 6.52 -12.18 -13.62
C PRO A 116 7.00 -11.31 -12.45
N VAL A 117 7.63 -11.92 -11.46
CA VAL A 117 8.27 -11.23 -10.34
C VAL A 117 9.77 -11.39 -10.55
N ALA A 118 10.43 -10.31 -10.94
CA ALA A 118 11.86 -10.27 -11.16
C ALA A 118 12.41 -8.97 -10.58
N GLY A 119 13.58 -9.06 -9.91
CA GLY A 119 14.13 -7.91 -9.18
C GLY A 119 13.19 -7.40 -8.11
N ARG A 120 13.31 -6.12 -7.75
CA ARG A 120 12.48 -5.46 -6.74
C ARG A 120 11.04 -5.34 -7.23
N THR A 121 10.09 -5.94 -6.50
CA THR A 121 8.68 -5.89 -6.84
C THR A 121 7.85 -5.52 -5.62
N VAL A 122 6.90 -4.60 -5.79
CA VAL A 122 5.94 -4.19 -4.75
C VAL A 122 4.51 -4.33 -5.27
N VAL A 123 3.54 -4.45 -4.34
CA VAL A 123 2.12 -4.44 -4.66
C VAL A 123 1.54 -3.10 -4.21
N LEU A 124 0.90 -2.39 -5.13
CA LEU A 124 0.23 -1.11 -4.90
C LEU A 124 -1.24 -1.17 -5.31
N ASP A 125 -2.01 -0.17 -4.90
CA ASP A 125 -3.38 0.04 -5.33
C ASP A 125 -3.63 1.54 -5.57
N ASP A 126 -4.58 1.87 -6.45
CA ASP A 126 -4.94 3.26 -6.74
C ASP A 126 -5.71 3.95 -5.60
N SER A 127 -6.17 3.17 -4.62
CA SER A 127 -7.11 3.62 -3.60
C SER A 127 -6.79 3.07 -2.20
N VAL A 128 -5.66 2.38 -2.03
CA VAL A 128 -5.09 2.00 -0.73
C VAL A 128 -3.64 2.47 -0.67
N TYR A 129 -3.37 3.44 0.18
CA TYR A 129 -2.15 4.26 0.14
C TYR A 129 -1.06 3.78 1.10
N THR A 130 -1.41 3.11 2.20
CA THR A 130 -0.42 2.51 3.10
C THR A 130 0.47 1.46 2.41
N LEU A 131 0.01 0.87 1.30
CA LEU A 131 0.82 -0.04 0.47
C LEU A 131 2.12 0.61 -0.04
N TYR A 132 2.17 1.94 -0.18
CA TYR A 132 3.39 2.66 -0.53
C TYR A 132 4.50 2.54 0.52
N VAL A 133 4.25 2.03 1.73
CA VAL A 133 5.30 1.75 2.72
C VAL A 133 6.36 0.80 2.17
N PHE A 134 5.95 -0.22 1.40
CA PHE A 134 6.89 -1.16 0.80
C PHE A 134 7.68 -0.53 -0.35
N ALA A 135 7.09 0.42 -1.07
CA ALA A 135 7.82 1.21 -2.06
C ALA A 135 8.87 2.12 -1.36
N ALA A 136 8.52 2.72 -0.23
CA ALA A 136 9.45 3.54 0.54
C ALA A 136 10.67 2.75 1.07
N TRP A 137 10.51 1.47 1.41
CA TRP A 137 11.63 0.62 1.85
C TRP A 137 12.65 0.31 0.75
N GLU A 138 12.23 0.37 -0.52
CA GLU A 138 13.13 0.22 -1.66
C GLU A 138 13.95 1.49 -1.95
N ALA A 139 13.60 2.63 -1.34
CA ALA A 139 14.26 3.90 -1.62
C ALA A 139 15.75 3.88 -1.27
N ARG A 140 16.55 4.48 -2.14
CA ARG A 140 18.00 4.70 -1.98
C ARG A 140 18.31 6.13 -2.43
N LEU A 141 19.49 6.64 -2.07
CA LEU A 141 19.92 7.98 -2.51
C LEU A 141 20.01 8.09 -4.04
N GLN A 142 20.39 7.00 -4.70
CA GLN A 142 20.31 6.89 -6.15
C GLN A 142 18.97 6.29 -6.57
N PRO A 143 18.37 6.75 -7.69
CA PRO A 143 17.14 6.18 -8.20
C PRO A 143 17.25 4.68 -8.43
N VAL A 144 16.23 3.95 -8.00
CA VAL A 144 16.13 2.50 -8.13
C VAL A 144 14.88 2.12 -8.89
N GLU A 145 15.03 1.28 -9.91
CA GLU A 145 13.88 0.69 -10.60
C GLU A 145 13.21 -0.39 -9.76
N VAL A 146 11.89 -0.31 -9.67
CA VAL A 146 11.01 -1.24 -8.95
C VAL A 146 9.81 -1.55 -9.83
N THR A 147 9.44 -2.83 -9.92
CA THR A 147 8.19 -3.24 -10.55
C THR A 147 7.03 -3.07 -9.58
N ALA A 148 6.00 -2.32 -9.95
CA ALA A 148 4.74 -2.28 -9.21
C ALA A 148 3.69 -3.18 -9.86
N LEU A 149 3.12 -4.08 -9.06
CA LEU A 149 1.92 -4.82 -9.41
C LEU A 149 0.72 -4.04 -8.88
N VAL A 150 -0.30 -3.83 -9.70
CA VAL A 150 -1.57 -3.19 -9.30
C VAL A 150 -2.71 -4.18 -9.57
N PRO A 151 -2.91 -5.18 -8.68
CA PRO A 151 -3.75 -6.35 -8.96
C PRO A 151 -5.20 -6.00 -9.32
N ARG A 152 -5.81 -5.04 -8.60
CA ARG A 152 -7.21 -4.63 -8.83
C ARG A 152 -7.42 -4.00 -10.21
N ALA A 153 -6.42 -3.30 -10.71
CA ALA A 153 -6.46 -2.74 -12.06
C ALA A 153 -5.87 -3.68 -13.13
N GLY A 154 -5.39 -4.86 -12.74
CA GLY A 154 -4.86 -5.87 -13.67
C GLY A 154 -3.58 -5.45 -14.41
N ARG A 155 -2.84 -4.44 -13.90
CA ARG A 155 -1.69 -3.85 -14.59
C ARG A 155 -0.39 -4.02 -13.79
N ARG A 156 0.72 -3.83 -14.52
CA ARG A 156 2.09 -3.81 -14.01
C ARG A 156 2.77 -2.56 -14.55
N GLU A 157 3.52 -1.90 -13.70
CA GLU A 157 4.21 -0.65 -14.02
C GLU A 157 5.67 -0.71 -13.57
N THR A 158 6.54 0.03 -14.26
CA THR A 158 7.90 0.27 -13.80
C THR A 158 7.94 1.63 -13.10
N LEU A 159 8.47 1.65 -11.89
CA LEU A 159 8.64 2.84 -11.06
C LEU A 159 10.12 3.09 -10.83
N SER A 160 10.49 4.36 -10.67
CA SER A 160 11.79 4.77 -10.17
C SER A 160 11.61 5.38 -8.78
N ILE A 161 12.30 4.83 -7.78
CA ILE A 161 12.17 5.23 -6.38
C ILE A 161 13.48 5.84 -5.90
N GLN A 162 13.41 7.03 -5.29
CA GLN A 162 14.58 7.73 -4.77
C GLN A 162 14.28 8.36 -3.41
N ASP A 163 15.22 8.23 -2.49
CA ASP A 163 15.28 9.00 -1.25
C ASP A 163 15.99 10.33 -1.53
N VAL A 164 15.30 11.44 -1.31
CA VAL A 164 15.84 12.79 -1.53
C VAL A 164 16.23 13.48 -0.22
N GLY A 165 16.32 12.72 0.87
CA GLY A 165 16.71 13.20 2.18
C GLY A 165 15.58 13.89 2.93
N THR A 166 15.92 14.74 3.90
CA THR A 166 14.93 15.45 4.71
C THR A 166 14.51 16.74 4.02
N THR A 167 13.21 16.92 3.80
CA THR A 167 12.64 18.10 3.15
C THR A 167 11.50 18.68 3.97
N ALA A 168 11.33 20.00 3.90
CA ALA A 168 10.20 20.68 4.52
C ALA A 168 8.88 20.35 3.79
N THR A 169 7.82 20.12 4.55
CA THR A 169 6.46 19.90 4.07
C THR A 169 5.47 20.38 5.14
N THR A 170 4.18 20.24 4.85
CA THR A 170 3.15 20.20 5.89
C THR A 170 2.67 18.77 6.13
N LEU A 171 2.27 18.50 7.38
CA LEU A 171 1.55 17.32 7.82
C LEU A 171 0.35 17.77 8.67
N ASN A 172 -0.87 17.48 8.21
CA ASN A 172 -2.11 17.95 8.84
C ASN A 172 -2.16 19.47 9.06
N ARG A 173 -1.59 20.24 8.11
CA ARG A 173 -1.44 21.71 8.12
C ARG A 173 -0.31 22.25 9.01
N ASP A 174 0.32 21.42 9.82
CA ASP A 174 1.48 21.84 10.60
C ASP A 174 2.76 21.70 9.77
N SER A 175 3.69 22.63 9.94
CA SER A 175 5.00 22.56 9.29
C SER A 175 5.81 21.40 9.86
N ALA A 176 6.46 20.62 9.00
CA ALA A 176 7.29 19.49 9.39
C ALA A 176 8.50 19.33 8.47
N ALA A 177 9.61 18.83 9.02
CA ALA A 177 10.76 18.36 8.24
C ALA A 177 10.79 16.84 8.31
N LEU A 178 10.59 16.17 7.18
CA LEU A 178 10.38 14.73 7.11
C LEU A 178 11.28 14.12 6.03
N ARG A 179 11.62 12.84 6.18
CA ARG A 179 12.36 12.10 5.16
C ARG A 179 11.46 11.95 3.94
N HIS A 180 11.92 12.43 2.79
CA HIS A 180 11.15 12.54 1.57
C HIS A 180 11.65 11.53 0.54
N ILE A 181 10.73 10.74 0.02
CA ILE A 181 10.97 9.77 -1.04
C ILE A 181 10.08 10.15 -2.22
N THR A 182 10.66 10.10 -3.42
CA THR A 182 9.93 10.26 -4.68
C THR A 182 9.77 8.89 -5.33
N VAL A 183 8.60 8.68 -5.92
CA VAL A 183 8.25 7.51 -6.72
C VAL A 183 7.75 8.05 -8.06
N THR A 184 8.52 7.87 -9.12
CA THR A 184 8.21 8.39 -10.45
C THR A 184 7.85 7.27 -11.42
N GLY A 185 7.05 7.59 -12.44
CA GLY A 185 6.53 6.63 -13.40
C GLY A 185 5.12 6.14 -13.05
N GLY A 186 4.68 5.09 -13.75
CA GLY A 186 3.33 4.54 -13.58
C GLY A 186 2.19 5.50 -13.88
N ALA A 187 0.96 5.11 -13.52
CA ALA A 187 -0.24 5.92 -13.79
C ALA A 187 -0.27 7.26 -13.02
N ASN A 188 0.36 7.31 -11.83
CA ASN A 188 0.35 8.51 -10.99
C ASN A 188 1.44 9.53 -11.37
N GLN A 189 2.39 9.16 -12.24
CA GLN A 189 3.53 9.95 -12.74
C GLN A 189 4.55 10.36 -11.68
N LEU A 190 4.10 11.01 -10.61
CA LEU A 190 4.88 11.39 -9.44
C LEU A 190 4.05 11.11 -8.19
N VAL A 191 4.61 10.30 -7.31
CA VAL A 191 4.16 10.08 -5.95
C VAL A 191 5.30 10.41 -5.02
N HIS A 192 4.91 10.79 -3.84
CA HIS A 192 5.65 11.67 -3.00
C HIS A 192 5.31 11.05 -1.63
N LEU A 193 6.32 10.55 -0.93
CA LEU A 193 6.18 9.78 0.31
C LEU A 193 7.01 10.45 1.40
N TRP A 194 6.41 10.66 2.58
CA TRP A 194 7.08 11.30 3.70
C TRP A 194 7.03 10.38 4.90
N LEU A 195 8.22 10.16 5.46
CA LEU A 195 8.43 9.29 6.60
C LEU A 195 8.87 10.14 7.80
N ASP A 196 8.41 9.75 8.98
CA ASP A 196 8.90 10.32 10.24
C ASP A 196 10.32 9.82 10.58
N ALA A 197 10.87 10.32 11.70
CA ALA A 197 12.21 9.93 12.16
C ALA A 197 12.32 8.44 12.51
N SER A 198 11.20 7.77 12.81
CA SER A 198 11.13 6.32 13.07
C SER A 198 11.03 5.50 11.79
N GLY A 199 10.93 6.15 10.62
CA GLY A 199 10.76 5.49 9.33
C GLY A 199 9.32 5.09 9.03
N HIS A 200 8.33 5.57 9.78
CA HIS A 200 6.93 5.30 9.49
C HIS A 200 6.41 6.23 8.41
N LEU A 201 5.61 5.70 7.49
CA LEU A 201 4.91 6.52 6.50
C LEU A 201 3.89 7.41 7.22
N VAL A 202 4.00 8.73 7.03
CA VAL A 202 3.11 9.71 7.65
C VAL A 202 2.36 10.57 6.64
N LYS A 203 2.86 10.67 5.40
CA LYS A 203 2.15 11.35 4.32
C LYS A 203 2.44 10.73 2.95
N VAL A 204 1.40 10.66 2.11
CA VAL A 204 1.48 10.39 0.67
C VAL A 204 0.84 11.56 -0.07
N GLU A 205 1.49 12.06 -1.11
CA GLU A 205 0.93 13.09 -1.98
C GLU A 205 1.02 12.63 -3.44
N ILE A 206 -0.08 12.80 -4.17
CA ILE A 206 -0.19 12.44 -5.59
C ILE A 206 -0.67 13.68 -6.35
N PRO A 207 0.24 14.53 -6.85
CA PRO A 207 -0.11 15.81 -7.45
C PRO A 207 -1.05 15.69 -8.65
N SER A 208 -0.83 14.69 -9.51
CA SER A 208 -1.66 14.42 -10.69
C SER A 208 -3.15 14.15 -10.37
N ARG A 209 -3.44 13.78 -9.12
CA ARG A 209 -4.80 13.51 -8.62
C ARG A 209 -5.27 14.53 -7.58
N ARG A 210 -4.45 15.55 -7.26
CA ARG A 210 -4.67 16.51 -6.16
C ARG A 210 -4.90 15.81 -4.82
N LEU A 211 -4.32 14.62 -4.62
CA LEU A 211 -4.55 13.83 -3.43
C LEU A 211 -3.47 14.06 -2.39
N ARG A 212 -3.90 14.20 -1.12
CA ARG A 212 -3.06 14.17 0.07
C ARG A 212 -3.61 13.15 1.05
N VAL A 213 -2.73 12.29 1.53
CA VAL A 213 -3.05 11.23 2.48
C VAL A 213 -2.16 11.45 3.68
N GLU A 214 -2.73 11.83 4.82
CA GLU A 214 -1.97 12.29 5.98
C GLU A 214 -2.36 11.47 7.20
N ARG A 215 -1.35 10.98 7.93
CA ARG A 215 -1.56 10.17 9.12
C ARG A 215 -2.08 11.06 10.24
N LEU A 216 -3.15 10.61 10.89
CA LEU A 216 -3.64 11.27 12.08
C LEU A 216 -2.66 11.09 13.24
N PRO A 217 -2.56 12.08 14.14
CA PRO A 217 -1.86 11.89 15.40
C PRO A 217 -2.39 10.66 16.14
N ALA A 218 -1.52 9.99 16.90
CA ALA A 218 -1.98 9.00 17.87
C ALA A 218 -2.89 9.72 18.88
N ALA A 219 -4.06 9.13 19.15
CA ALA A 219 -5.01 9.63 20.14
C ALA A 219 -4.51 9.38 21.57
#